data_AF-A0A2D6G4R6-F1
#
_entry.id   AF-A0A2D6G4R6-F1
#
_cell.length_a   1.000
_cell.length_b   1.000
_cell.length_c   1.000
_cell.angle_alpha   90.00
_cell.angle_beta   90.00
_cell.angle_gamma   90.00
#
_symmetry.space_group_name_H-M   'P 1'
#
loop_
_entity.id
_entity.type
_entity.pdbx_description
1 polymer ?
#
loop_
_entity_poly.entity_id
_entity_poly.type
_entity_poly.pdbx_seq_one_letter_code
_entity_poly.pdbx_strand_id
1 'polypeptide(L)'
;MMTRIGARHRRALLAGALLATIAALAPAEAMSQTLNLASSNRDKPIEVFADNGIEWQQDNEVLIARGNARAVRSNVNITAEVLRAFYKKKQAGGTDLSRLDAAGTVRIASPSESISGETAVYDLEKAILVVHGKKVVYRSGPDVITANQQMEYYEKERKAVARGNATAVHEGKTIRAESLVALFRKNAKGKTEIYEVRAFDKVAILTDQDTVLANKGVYDVVSGIAVLVGNVRITRGQNQLAGDRAEINVKTGISKLLTDPGPSSGTDGATPGKRKKRVRGLILPQRR
;
A
#
# COMPACT_ATOMS: atom_id res chain seq x y z
N MET A 1 -78.31 40.65 47.42
CA MET A 1 -77.57 40.76 48.70
C MET A 1 -76.26 40.01 48.54
N MET A 2 -75.11 40.72 48.53
CA MET A 2 -73.75 40.27 48.94
C MET A 2 -73.18 38.97 48.28
N THR A 3 -72.01 38.86 47.63
CA THR A 3 -70.68 39.49 47.79
C THR A 3 -69.70 38.96 46.71
N ARG A 4 -68.93 39.89 46.11
CA ARG A 4 -67.53 39.91 45.59
C ARG A 4 -66.84 38.75 44.82
N ILE A 5 -65.79 39.22 44.11
CA ILE A 5 -64.52 38.60 43.64
C ILE A 5 -64.61 38.19 42.17
N GLY A 6 -63.88 38.74 41.20
CA GLY A 6 -62.63 39.50 41.20
C GLY A 6 -61.56 38.69 40.47
N ALA A 7 -61.19 39.09 39.24
CA ALA A 7 -59.84 39.08 38.67
C ALA A 7 -59.88 39.05 37.13
N ARG A 8 -59.12 39.98 36.55
CA ARG A 8 -58.99 40.25 35.13
C ARG A 8 -57.99 39.26 34.51
N HIS A 9 -58.36 38.60 33.41
CA HIS A 9 -57.39 37.97 32.51
C HIS A 9 -57.24 38.81 31.24
N ARG A 10 -56.10 39.48 31.13
CA ARG A 10 -55.64 40.14 29.90
C ARG A 10 -55.20 39.05 28.92
N ARG A 11 -55.79 39.07 27.72
CA ARG A 11 -55.39 38.25 26.57
C ARG A 11 -54.05 38.77 26.04
N ALA A 12 -53.01 37.93 26.05
CA ALA A 12 -51.75 38.18 25.39
C ALA A 12 -51.59 37.15 24.25
N LEU A 13 -51.19 37.67 23.09
CA LEU A 13 -50.99 36.96 21.83
C LEU A 13 -49.93 35.85 21.95
N LEU A 14 -50.25 34.66 21.45
CA LEU A 14 -49.30 33.57 21.21
C LEU A 14 -48.78 33.71 19.77
N ALA A 15 -47.54 34.19 19.62
CA ALA A 15 -46.74 34.01 18.43
C ALA A 15 -45.93 32.70 18.59
N GLY A 16 -46.32 31.66 17.86
CA GLY A 16 -45.59 30.38 17.84
C GLY A 16 -44.34 30.48 16.97
N ALA A 17 -43.17 30.52 17.59
CA ALA A 17 -41.89 30.37 16.90
C ALA A 17 -41.54 28.88 16.80
N LEU A 18 -41.50 28.36 15.56
CA LEU A 18 -41.05 27.01 15.24
C LEU A 18 -39.51 26.97 15.28
N LEU A 19 -38.94 26.44 16.35
CA LEU A 19 -37.50 26.15 16.44
C LEU A 19 -37.23 24.76 15.85
N ALA A 20 -36.79 24.74 14.59
CA ALA A 20 -36.23 23.55 13.97
C ALA A 20 -34.77 23.38 14.45
N THR A 21 -34.54 22.49 15.41
CA THR A 21 -33.19 22.00 15.72
C THR A 21 -32.72 21.06 14.61
N ILE A 22 -31.96 21.61 13.67
CA ILE A 22 -31.14 20.81 12.74
C ILE A 22 -29.97 20.26 13.56
N ALA A 23 -30.08 19.00 13.98
CA ALA A 23 -28.92 18.25 14.44
C ALA A 23 -27.99 18.04 13.24
N ALA A 24 -26.87 18.76 13.22
CA ALA A 24 -25.81 18.51 12.25
C ALA A 24 -25.26 17.10 12.50
N LEU A 25 -25.71 16.12 11.72
CA LEU A 25 -24.97 14.88 11.55
C LEU A 25 -23.64 15.25 10.90
N ALA A 26 -22.60 15.39 11.71
CA ALA A 26 -21.25 15.30 11.20
C ALA A 26 -21.13 13.92 10.53
N PRO A 27 -20.72 13.82 9.25
CA PRO A 27 -20.43 12.53 8.67
C PRO A 27 -19.34 11.88 9.52
N ALA A 28 -19.65 10.71 10.08
CA ALA A 28 -18.63 9.88 10.71
C ALA A 28 -17.62 9.53 9.61
N GLU A 29 -16.48 10.21 9.61
CA GLU A 29 -15.41 9.90 8.68
C GLU A 29 -14.98 8.46 8.96
N ALA A 30 -15.29 7.58 8.02
CA ALA A 30 -14.90 6.18 8.09
C ALA A 30 -13.36 6.11 8.19
N MET A 31 -12.87 5.78 9.39
CA MET A 31 -11.46 5.51 9.60
C MET A 31 -11.03 4.40 8.64
N SER A 32 -10.10 4.72 7.75
CA SER A 32 -9.59 3.77 6.75
C SER A 32 -8.76 2.70 7.44
N GLN A 33 -9.33 1.52 7.58
CA GLN A 33 -8.69 0.36 8.17
C GLN A 33 -7.89 -0.39 7.09
N THR A 34 -6.58 -0.50 7.31
CA THR A 34 -5.62 -1.24 6.47
C THR A 34 -5.88 -2.75 6.54
N LEU A 35 -5.20 -3.51 5.69
CA LEU A 35 -5.02 -4.97 5.76
C LEU A 35 -4.34 -5.46 7.06
N ASN A 36 -4.87 -5.09 8.22
CA ASN A 36 -4.33 -5.43 9.54
C ASN A 36 -5.12 -6.59 10.13
N LEU A 37 -4.56 -7.80 10.10
CA LEU A 37 -5.13 -8.96 10.79
C LEU A 37 -4.48 -9.19 12.16
N ALA A 38 -3.22 -8.82 12.32
CA ALA A 38 -2.40 -9.29 13.44
C ALA A 38 -2.24 -8.29 14.60
N SER A 39 -2.12 -6.97 14.35
CA SER A 39 -1.83 -6.00 15.44
C SER A 39 -3.07 -5.43 16.12
N SER A 40 -4.17 -5.25 15.39
CA SER A 40 -5.33 -4.48 15.86
C SER A 40 -6.57 -5.35 16.12
N ASN A 41 -6.50 -6.65 15.82
CA ASN A 41 -7.67 -7.52 15.74
C ASN A 41 -7.47 -8.90 16.40
N ARG A 42 -6.48 -9.07 17.30
CA ARG A 42 -6.18 -10.40 17.89
C ARG A 42 -7.34 -10.98 18.68
N ASP A 43 -7.99 -10.14 19.48
CA ASP A 43 -9.08 -10.56 20.38
C ASP A 43 -10.43 -10.70 19.68
N LYS A 44 -10.50 -10.38 18.38
CA LYS A 44 -11.72 -10.47 17.61
C LYS A 44 -11.86 -11.85 16.96
N PRO A 45 -13.08 -12.41 16.95
CA PRO A 45 -13.33 -13.71 16.35
C PRO A 45 -13.03 -13.68 14.85
N ILE A 46 -12.69 -14.85 14.32
CA ILE A 46 -12.63 -15.09 12.88
C ILE A 46 -13.81 -15.99 12.51
N GLU A 47 -14.68 -15.50 11.64
CA GLU A 47 -15.79 -16.27 11.10
C GLU A 47 -15.33 -16.97 9.82
N VAL A 48 -15.64 -18.25 9.68
CA VAL A 48 -15.21 -19.07 8.54
C VAL A 48 -16.43 -19.71 7.88
N PHE A 49 -16.51 -19.60 6.55
CA PHE A 49 -17.58 -20.13 5.71
C PHE A 49 -16.97 -20.99 4.60
N ALA A 50 -17.70 -22.01 4.16
CA ALA A 50 -17.31 -22.88 3.05
C ALA A 50 -18.51 -23.66 2.51
N ASP A 51 -18.53 -23.89 1.20
CA ASP A 51 -19.62 -24.59 0.52
C ASP A 51 -19.49 -26.11 0.65
N ASN A 52 -18.26 -26.64 0.66
CA ASN A 52 -17.97 -28.08 0.74
C ASN A 52 -17.61 -28.53 2.18
N GLY A 53 -17.99 -27.73 3.17
CA GLY A 53 -17.83 -28.06 4.58
C GLY A 53 -16.53 -27.56 5.24
N ILE A 54 -16.51 -27.73 6.56
CA ILE A 54 -15.42 -27.35 7.44
C ILE A 54 -15.00 -28.58 8.23
N GLU A 55 -13.72 -28.90 8.18
CA GLU A 55 -13.10 -29.99 8.92
C GLU A 55 -12.29 -29.42 10.09
N TRP A 56 -12.53 -29.94 11.28
CA TRP A 56 -11.80 -29.52 12.48
C TRP A 56 -10.94 -30.67 13.01
N GLN A 57 -9.63 -30.53 12.87
CA GLN A 57 -8.65 -31.50 13.35
C GLN A 57 -8.05 -30.99 14.67
N GLN A 58 -8.56 -31.49 15.80
CA GLN A 58 -8.16 -31.02 17.13
C GLN A 58 -6.76 -31.46 17.55
N ASP A 59 -6.33 -32.63 17.09
CA ASP A 59 -5.00 -33.19 17.39
C ASP A 59 -3.90 -32.51 16.57
N ASN A 60 -4.25 -32.08 15.35
CA ASN A 60 -3.36 -31.36 14.44
C ASN A 60 -3.48 -29.83 14.58
N GLU A 61 -4.32 -29.35 15.49
CA GLU A 61 -4.59 -27.94 15.77
C GLU A 61 -4.91 -27.08 14.52
N VAL A 62 -5.72 -27.63 13.61
CA VAL A 62 -6.09 -26.96 12.34
C VAL A 62 -7.57 -27.06 12.03
N LEU A 63 -8.14 -25.98 11.50
CA LEU A 63 -9.47 -25.92 10.89
C LEU A 63 -9.32 -25.73 9.38
N ILE A 64 -9.98 -26.56 8.58
CA ILE A 64 -9.86 -26.57 7.12
C ILE A 64 -11.23 -26.33 6.50
N ALA A 65 -11.39 -25.25 5.75
CA ALA A 65 -12.61 -24.89 5.03
C ALA A 65 -12.39 -25.06 3.52
N ARG A 66 -13.31 -25.72 2.81
CA ARG A 66 -13.16 -26.08 1.39
C ARG A 66 -14.36 -25.65 0.55
N GLY A 67 -14.11 -25.23 -0.68
CA GLY A 67 -15.14 -24.76 -1.61
C GLY A 67 -15.56 -23.34 -1.29
N ASN A 68 -15.19 -22.37 -2.13
CA ASN A 68 -15.44 -20.94 -1.94
C ASN A 68 -15.21 -20.45 -0.50
N ALA A 69 -14.14 -20.96 0.12
CA ALA A 69 -13.83 -20.73 1.51
C ALA A 69 -13.63 -19.23 1.78
N ARG A 70 -14.27 -18.72 2.82
CA ARG A 70 -14.22 -17.32 3.22
C ARG A 70 -13.94 -17.19 4.70
N ALA A 71 -12.93 -16.39 5.07
CA ALA A 71 -12.67 -16.00 6.44
C ALA A 71 -12.86 -14.49 6.61
N VAL A 72 -13.53 -14.09 7.69
CA VAL A 72 -13.82 -12.69 8.00
C VAL A 72 -13.35 -12.39 9.41
N ARG A 73 -12.54 -11.34 9.56
CA ARG A 73 -12.14 -10.80 10.87
C ARG A 73 -12.26 -9.29 10.83
N SER A 74 -13.13 -8.72 11.66
CA SER A 74 -13.53 -7.31 11.58
C SER A 74 -14.03 -6.97 10.18
N ASN A 75 -13.28 -6.15 9.44
CA ASN A 75 -13.58 -5.65 8.11
C ASN A 75 -12.66 -6.26 7.03
N VAL A 76 -11.77 -7.18 7.42
CA VAL A 76 -10.90 -7.87 6.47
C VAL A 76 -11.52 -9.20 6.09
N ASN A 77 -11.54 -9.44 4.79
CA ASN A 77 -12.17 -10.57 4.15
C ASN A 77 -11.14 -11.33 3.33
N ILE A 78 -11.05 -12.63 3.55
CA ILE A 78 -10.15 -13.54 2.84
C ILE A 78 -11.02 -14.54 2.12
N THR A 79 -10.89 -14.63 0.80
CA THR A 79 -11.57 -15.64 -0.02
C THR A 79 -10.54 -16.49 -0.75
N ALA A 80 -10.79 -17.79 -0.83
CA ALA A 80 -9.98 -18.76 -1.55
C ALA A 80 -10.80 -20.02 -1.86
N GLU A 81 -10.22 -20.97 -2.58
CA GLU A 81 -10.84 -22.30 -2.74
C GLU A 81 -10.70 -23.13 -1.45
N VAL A 82 -9.57 -23.02 -0.75
CA VAL A 82 -9.30 -23.68 0.51
C VAL A 82 -8.66 -22.71 1.51
N LEU A 83 -9.15 -22.71 2.74
CA LEU A 83 -8.55 -22.01 3.88
C LEU A 83 -8.14 -23.00 4.97
N ARG A 84 -6.95 -22.83 5.54
CA ARG A 84 -6.45 -23.58 6.69
C ARG A 84 -6.08 -22.61 7.80
N ALA A 85 -6.77 -22.70 8.93
CA ALA A 85 -6.55 -21.87 10.10
C ALA A 85 -5.86 -22.71 11.18
N PHE A 86 -4.60 -22.41 11.46
CA PHE A 86 -3.80 -23.07 12.49
C PHE A 86 -3.92 -22.30 13.80
N TYR A 87 -4.19 -23.01 14.88
CA TYR A 87 -4.36 -22.42 16.20
C TYR A 87 -3.51 -23.14 17.24
N LYS A 88 -3.38 -22.55 18.43
CA LYS A 88 -2.74 -23.16 19.60
C LYS A 88 -3.74 -23.17 20.75
N LYS A 89 -3.82 -24.26 21.51
CA LYS A 89 -4.64 -24.31 22.72
C LYS A 89 -4.04 -23.38 23.81
N LYS A 90 -4.87 -22.54 24.42
CA LYS A 90 -4.47 -21.71 25.56
C LYS A 90 -4.61 -22.49 26.87
N GLN A 91 -3.68 -22.29 27.81
CA GLN A 91 -3.71 -22.96 29.12
C GLN A 91 -4.98 -22.65 29.93
N ALA A 92 -5.56 -21.46 29.76
CA ALA A 92 -6.79 -21.02 30.43
C ALA A 92 -8.09 -21.43 29.70
N GLY A 93 -8.00 -22.28 28.68
CA GLY A 93 -9.10 -22.56 27.75
C GLY A 93 -9.16 -21.57 26.59
N GLY A 94 -9.70 -22.02 25.45
CA GLY A 94 -9.75 -21.27 24.20
C GLY A 94 -8.54 -21.54 23.27
N THR A 95 -8.55 -20.90 22.11
CA THR A 95 -7.55 -21.08 21.06
C THR A 95 -6.95 -19.73 20.64
N ASP A 96 -5.68 -19.73 20.25
CA ASP A 96 -5.01 -18.58 19.65
C ASP A 96 -4.68 -18.87 18.19
N LEU A 97 -5.11 -18.02 17.26
CA LEU A 97 -4.83 -18.22 15.85
C LEU A 97 -3.39 -17.81 15.55
N SER A 98 -2.54 -18.76 15.16
CA SER A 98 -1.12 -18.52 14.89
C SER A 98 -0.85 -18.24 13.40
N ARG A 99 -1.57 -18.94 12.52
CA ARG A 99 -1.34 -18.86 11.07
C ARG A 99 -2.62 -19.11 10.28
N LEU A 100 -2.73 -18.46 9.13
CA LEU A 100 -3.80 -18.71 8.15
C LEU A 100 -3.21 -18.92 6.76
N ASP A 101 -3.51 -20.06 6.16
CA ASP A 101 -3.16 -20.38 4.77
C ASP A 101 -4.39 -20.29 3.89
N ALA A 102 -4.22 -19.73 2.69
CA ALA A 102 -5.22 -19.64 1.65
C ALA A 102 -4.64 -20.18 0.33
N ALA A 103 -5.41 -20.99 -0.39
CA ALA A 103 -4.99 -21.55 -1.67
C ALA A 103 -6.15 -21.60 -2.67
N GLY A 104 -5.81 -21.34 -3.94
CA GLY A 104 -6.77 -21.28 -5.04
C GLY A 104 -7.46 -19.92 -5.08
N THR A 105 -7.18 -19.14 -6.13
CA THR A 105 -7.76 -17.81 -6.41
C THR A 105 -7.91 -16.95 -5.14
N VAL A 106 -6.78 -16.65 -4.49
CA VAL A 106 -6.79 -15.93 -3.22
C VAL A 106 -7.06 -14.45 -3.43
N ARG A 107 -7.96 -13.90 -2.62
CA ARG A 107 -8.18 -12.46 -2.48
C ARG A 107 -8.34 -12.09 -1.00
N ILE A 108 -7.55 -11.12 -0.56
CA ILE A 108 -7.60 -10.55 0.79
C ILE A 108 -7.96 -9.07 0.60
N ALA A 109 -9.05 -8.62 1.24
CA ALA A 109 -9.59 -7.28 1.03
C ALA A 109 -10.02 -6.64 2.34
N SER A 110 -9.72 -5.36 2.48
CA SER A 110 -10.27 -4.41 3.46
C SER A 110 -11.06 -3.33 2.70
N PRO A 111 -11.72 -2.37 3.37
CA PRO A 111 -12.43 -1.28 2.70
C PRO A 111 -11.55 -0.39 1.81
N SER A 112 -10.25 -0.27 2.11
CA SER A 112 -9.35 0.63 1.37
C SER A 112 -8.29 -0.08 0.54
N GLU A 113 -8.04 -1.36 0.80
CA GLU A 113 -6.90 -2.09 0.22
C GLU A 113 -7.31 -3.51 -0.17
N SER A 114 -6.69 -4.05 -1.22
CA SER A 114 -6.82 -5.47 -1.56
C SER A 114 -5.53 -6.05 -2.12
N ILE A 115 -5.31 -7.34 -1.89
CA ILE A 115 -4.26 -8.13 -2.50
C ILE A 115 -4.82 -9.45 -3.02
N SER A 116 -4.40 -9.86 -4.21
CA SER A 116 -4.81 -11.12 -4.83
C SER A 116 -3.63 -11.89 -5.39
N GLY A 117 -3.72 -13.23 -5.37
CA GLY A 117 -2.71 -14.15 -5.89
C GLY A 117 -3.22 -15.59 -5.94
N GLU A 118 -2.33 -16.56 -6.06
CA GLU A 118 -2.66 -17.99 -6.13
C GLU A 118 -2.70 -18.64 -4.74
N THR A 119 -1.76 -18.27 -3.87
CA THR A 119 -1.73 -18.72 -2.47
C THR A 119 -1.36 -17.56 -1.56
N ALA A 120 -1.76 -17.64 -0.29
CA ALA A 120 -1.31 -16.73 0.74
C ALA A 120 -1.05 -17.45 2.06
N VAL A 121 -0.02 -17.00 2.77
CA VAL A 121 0.28 -17.41 4.14
C VAL A 121 0.33 -16.16 4.99
N TYR A 122 -0.49 -16.12 6.03
CA TYR A 122 -0.46 -15.09 7.04
C TYR A 122 0.06 -15.69 8.34
N ASP A 123 1.25 -15.27 8.79
CA ASP A 123 1.78 -15.53 10.12
C ASP A 123 1.33 -14.42 11.08
N LEU A 124 0.36 -14.71 11.96
CA LEU A 124 -0.25 -13.72 12.86
C LEU A 124 0.65 -13.37 14.05
N GLU A 125 1.60 -14.23 14.39
CA GLU A 125 2.57 -14.00 15.46
C GLU A 125 3.61 -12.96 14.99
N LYS A 126 4.17 -13.19 13.81
CA LYS A 126 5.14 -12.28 13.17
C LYS A 126 4.48 -11.06 12.55
N ALA A 127 3.20 -11.15 12.21
CA ALA A 127 2.45 -10.14 11.46
C ALA A 127 3.01 -9.94 10.05
N ILE A 128 3.22 -11.06 9.35
CA ILE A 128 3.74 -11.10 7.98
C ILE A 128 2.74 -11.85 7.10
N LEU A 129 2.28 -11.19 6.05
CA LEU A 129 1.50 -11.78 4.98
C LEU A 129 2.41 -12.02 3.77
N VAL A 130 2.40 -13.22 3.23
CA VAL A 130 3.09 -13.56 1.97
C VAL A 130 2.06 -14.07 0.98
N VAL A 131 2.00 -13.47 -0.20
CA VAL A 131 1.11 -13.86 -1.30
C VAL A 131 1.97 -14.28 -2.49
N HIS A 132 1.75 -15.48 -3.00
CA HIS A 132 2.48 -16.03 -4.14
C HIS A 132 1.57 -16.18 -5.36
N GLY A 133 2.17 -16.13 -6.55
CA GLY A 133 1.51 -16.49 -7.80
C GLY A 133 2.15 -15.84 -9.02
N LYS A 134 1.79 -16.33 -10.22
CA LYS A 134 2.24 -15.78 -11.50
C LYS A 134 1.79 -14.34 -11.74
N LYS A 135 0.76 -13.90 -11.01
CA LYS A 135 0.26 -12.52 -11.00
C LYS A 135 -0.29 -12.19 -9.63
N VAL A 136 0.54 -11.54 -8.83
CA VAL A 136 0.14 -10.91 -7.57
C VAL A 136 -0.23 -9.47 -7.84
N VAL A 137 -1.37 -9.01 -7.33
CA VAL A 137 -1.87 -7.65 -7.53
C VAL A 137 -2.26 -7.07 -6.18
N TYR A 138 -1.61 -5.98 -5.79
CA TYR A 138 -2.00 -5.14 -4.66
C TYR A 138 -2.63 -3.85 -5.17
N ARG A 139 -3.70 -3.39 -4.52
CA ARG A 139 -4.40 -2.13 -4.82
C ARG A 139 -4.69 -1.35 -3.56
N SER A 140 -4.44 -0.04 -3.60
CA SER A 140 -4.81 0.91 -2.54
C SER A 140 -5.18 2.25 -3.19
N GLY A 141 -6.47 2.59 -3.21
CA GLY A 141 -6.96 3.77 -3.94
C GLY A 141 -6.54 3.76 -5.41
N PRO A 142 -5.86 4.82 -5.93
CA PRO A 142 -5.35 4.86 -7.31
C PRO A 142 -4.09 4.00 -7.52
N ASP A 143 -3.48 3.49 -6.45
CA ASP A 143 -2.19 2.81 -6.49
C ASP A 143 -2.38 1.33 -6.82
N VAL A 144 -1.54 0.84 -7.74
CA VAL A 144 -1.51 -0.57 -8.13
C VAL A 144 -0.07 -1.05 -8.11
N ILE A 145 0.20 -2.15 -7.42
CA ILE A 145 1.48 -2.86 -7.50
C ILE A 145 1.20 -4.25 -8.07
N THR A 146 1.99 -4.71 -9.03
CA THR A 146 1.96 -6.07 -9.54
C THR A 146 3.32 -6.73 -9.47
N ALA A 147 3.33 -8.05 -9.35
CA ALA A 147 4.51 -8.91 -9.33
C ALA A 147 4.16 -10.28 -9.90
N ASN A 148 5.14 -11.03 -10.43
CA ASN A 148 4.89 -12.36 -11.01
C ASN A 148 5.53 -13.53 -10.25
N GLN A 149 6.07 -13.27 -9.06
CA GLN A 149 6.56 -14.30 -8.15
C GLN A 149 5.84 -14.22 -6.80
N GLN A 150 5.98 -13.10 -6.09
CA GLN A 150 5.38 -12.93 -4.76
C GLN A 150 5.27 -11.47 -4.34
N MET A 151 4.45 -11.23 -3.32
CA MET A 151 4.46 -10.04 -2.49
C MET A 151 4.44 -10.39 -1.01
N GLU A 152 5.22 -9.65 -0.23
CA GLU A 152 5.28 -9.74 1.22
C GLU A 152 4.77 -8.43 1.82
N TYR A 153 3.99 -8.51 2.90
CA TYR A 153 3.57 -7.36 3.69
C TYR A 153 3.94 -7.56 5.16
N TYR A 154 4.83 -6.69 5.64
CA TYR A 154 5.33 -6.67 7.00
C TYR A 154 4.56 -5.61 7.79
N GLU A 155 3.52 -6.03 8.51
CA GLU A 155 2.56 -5.11 9.15
C GLU A 155 3.25 -4.19 10.18
N LYS A 156 4.12 -4.78 11.02
CA LYS A 156 4.88 -4.05 12.06
C LYS A 156 5.84 -3.02 11.48
N GLU A 157 6.46 -3.33 10.34
CA GLU A 157 7.42 -2.46 9.67
C GLU A 157 6.75 -1.47 8.70
N ARG A 158 5.44 -1.64 8.42
CA ARG A 158 4.69 -0.87 7.42
C ARG A 158 5.43 -0.85 6.08
N LYS A 159 5.80 -2.04 5.61
CA LYS A 159 6.59 -2.26 4.39
C LYS A 159 5.99 -3.38 3.56
N ALA A 160 5.94 -3.19 2.25
CA ALA A 160 5.66 -4.26 1.29
C ALA A 160 6.87 -4.51 0.39
N VAL A 161 7.08 -5.77 0.04
CA VAL A 161 8.13 -6.19 -0.89
C VAL A 161 7.49 -6.97 -2.02
N ALA A 162 7.61 -6.47 -3.25
CA ALA A 162 7.13 -7.11 -4.46
C ALA A 162 8.33 -7.68 -5.24
N ARG A 163 8.25 -8.94 -5.67
CA ARG A 163 9.36 -9.64 -6.35
C ARG A 163 8.90 -10.29 -7.63
N GLY A 164 9.77 -10.28 -8.64
CA GLY A 164 9.48 -10.82 -9.96
C GLY A 164 8.79 -9.76 -10.81
N ASN A 165 9.56 -9.14 -11.72
CA ASN A 165 9.09 -8.12 -12.67
C ASN A 165 8.08 -7.13 -12.05
N ALA A 166 8.42 -6.64 -10.86
CA ALA A 166 7.54 -5.81 -10.06
C ALA A 166 7.24 -4.47 -10.75
N THR A 167 5.98 -4.08 -10.78
CA THR A 167 5.50 -2.83 -11.38
C THR A 167 4.63 -2.08 -10.39
N ALA A 168 4.93 -0.81 -10.12
CA ALA A 168 4.08 0.10 -9.36
C ALA A 168 3.53 1.18 -10.29
N VAL A 169 2.23 1.46 -10.18
CA VAL A 169 1.53 2.49 -10.95
C VAL A 169 0.83 3.44 -9.98
N HIS A 170 1.04 4.74 -10.19
CA HIS A 170 0.39 5.82 -9.46
C HIS A 170 0.06 6.95 -10.43
N GLU A 171 -1.23 7.25 -10.62
CA GLU A 171 -1.71 8.34 -11.49
C GLU A 171 -1.04 8.34 -12.89
N GLY A 172 -1.04 7.16 -13.54
CA GLY A 172 -0.45 6.94 -14.88
C GLY A 172 1.07 6.78 -14.90
N LYS A 173 1.78 7.19 -13.84
CA LYS A 173 3.25 7.04 -13.74
C LYS A 173 3.58 5.62 -13.33
N THR A 174 4.59 5.04 -13.98
CA THR A 174 4.97 3.63 -13.77
C THR A 174 6.42 3.50 -13.33
N ILE A 175 6.67 2.70 -12.31
CA ILE A 175 8.00 2.24 -11.91
C ILE A 175 8.04 0.73 -12.09
N ARG A 176 9.03 0.22 -12.84
CA ARG A 176 9.31 -1.21 -13.00
C ARG A 176 10.67 -1.56 -12.44
N ALA A 177 10.82 -2.76 -11.89
CA ALA A 177 12.08 -3.31 -11.39
C ALA A 177 11.97 -4.83 -11.24
N GLU A 178 13.07 -5.51 -10.94
CA GLU A 178 13.01 -6.92 -10.52
C GLU A 178 12.34 -7.03 -9.14
N SER A 179 12.67 -6.09 -8.24
CA SER A 179 11.99 -5.97 -6.95
C SER A 179 11.69 -4.53 -6.56
N LEU A 180 10.53 -4.33 -5.94
CA LEU A 180 10.08 -3.07 -5.39
C LEU A 180 9.86 -3.21 -3.89
N VAL A 181 10.29 -2.22 -3.12
CA VAL A 181 9.97 -2.09 -1.70
C VAL A 181 9.17 -0.80 -1.51
N ALA A 182 7.93 -0.92 -1.06
CA ALA A 182 7.07 0.21 -0.74
C ALA A 182 7.03 0.42 0.77
N LEU A 183 7.24 1.66 1.21
CA LEU A 183 7.12 2.07 2.62
C LEU A 183 5.85 2.87 2.81
N PHE A 184 5.10 2.51 3.84
CA PHE A 184 3.81 3.09 4.14
C PHE A 184 3.84 3.93 5.40
N ARG A 185 2.99 4.96 5.44
CA ARG A 185 2.71 5.74 6.65
C ARG A 185 1.21 6.02 6.77
N LYS A 186 0.80 6.43 7.96
CA LYS A 186 -0.52 7.01 8.16
C LYS A 186 -0.45 8.50 7.87
N ASN A 187 -1.33 9.01 7.02
CA ASN A 187 -1.45 10.45 6.80
C ASN A 187 -2.29 11.13 7.87
N ALA A 188 -2.45 12.45 7.77
CA ALA A 188 -3.21 13.25 8.75
C ALA A 188 -4.66 12.78 8.94
N LYS A 189 -5.24 12.08 7.95
CA LYS A 189 -6.60 11.51 8.00
C LYS A 189 -6.63 10.05 8.48
N GLY A 190 -5.51 9.51 8.98
CA GLY A 190 -5.39 8.12 9.40
C GLY A 190 -5.42 7.11 8.26
N LYS A 191 -5.38 7.55 7.00
CA LYS A 191 -5.30 6.66 5.83
C LYS A 191 -3.87 6.21 5.62
N THR A 192 -3.72 4.96 5.20
CA THR A 192 -2.42 4.43 4.80
C THR A 192 -2.08 4.96 3.41
N GLU A 193 -0.88 5.50 3.26
CA GLU A 193 -0.35 5.96 1.99
C GLU A 193 1.10 5.48 1.82
N ILE A 194 1.50 5.27 0.56
CA ILE A 194 2.90 5.02 0.22
C ILE A 194 3.62 6.36 0.21
N TYR A 195 4.73 6.48 0.95
CA TYR A 195 5.54 7.70 0.95
C TYR A 195 6.89 7.51 0.25
N GLU A 196 7.38 6.27 0.15
CA GLU A 196 8.64 5.96 -0.52
C GLU A 196 8.54 4.61 -1.26
N VAL A 197 9.12 4.56 -2.46
CA VAL A 197 9.30 3.33 -3.24
C VAL A 197 10.78 3.16 -3.57
N ARG A 198 11.36 2.01 -3.19
CA ARG A 198 12.71 1.62 -3.59
C ARG A 198 12.63 0.55 -4.68
N ALA A 199 13.43 0.74 -5.72
CA ALA A 199 13.47 -0.11 -6.90
C ALA A 199 14.86 -0.71 -7.08
N PHE A 200 14.92 -2.01 -7.30
CA PHE A 200 16.18 -2.74 -7.42
C PHE A 200 16.19 -3.62 -8.66
N ASP A 201 17.29 -3.51 -9.40
CA ASP A 201 17.63 -4.23 -10.62
C ASP A 201 16.67 -3.95 -11.78
N LYS A 202 17.24 -3.64 -12.96
CA LYS A 202 16.49 -3.33 -14.18
C LYS A 202 15.40 -2.27 -13.96
N VAL A 203 15.75 -1.20 -13.24
CA VAL A 203 14.79 -0.14 -12.91
C VAL A 203 14.42 0.63 -14.16
N ALA A 204 13.11 0.82 -14.37
CA ALA A 204 12.57 1.68 -15.41
C ALA A 204 11.48 2.59 -14.82
N ILE A 205 11.62 3.91 -14.98
CA ILE A 205 10.58 4.90 -14.68
C ILE A 205 9.99 5.37 -16.00
N LEU A 206 8.67 5.27 -16.13
CA LEU A 206 7.93 5.72 -17.30
C LEU A 206 6.95 6.82 -16.86
N THR A 207 7.07 7.96 -17.53
CA THR A 207 6.14 9.09 -17.44
C THR A 207 5.55 9.37 -18.82
N ASP A 208 4.72 10.39 -18.92
CA ASP A 208 4.14 10.80 -20.22
C ASP A 208 5.20 11.32 -21.21
N GLN A 209 6.37 11.72 -20.71
CA GLN A 209 7.43 12.34 -21.52
C GLN A 209 8.71 11.50 -21.61
N ASP A 210 9.01 10.75 -20.54
CA ASP A 210 10.32 10.15 -20.33
C ASP A 210 10.24 8.65 -20.10
N THR A 211 11.21 7.93 -20.65
CA THR A 211 11.61 6.61 -20.16
C THR A 211 13.00 6.72 -19.56
N VAL A 212 13.15 6.34 -18.29
CA VAL A 212 14.44 6.36 -17.59
C VAL A 212 14.80 4.98 -17.08
N LEU A 213 15.97 4.48 -17.49
CA LEU A 213 16.52 3.19 -17.09
C LEU A 213 17.66 3.39 -16.08
N ALA A 214 17.78 2.49 -15.10
CA ALA A 214 18.86 2.47 -14.11
C ALA A 214 19.02 1.10 -13.44
N ASN A 215 20.06 0.93 -12.62
CA ASN A 215 20.22 -0.28 -11.79
C ASN A 215 19.38 -0.21 -10.51
N LYS A 216 19.30 0.96 -9.87
CA LYS A 216 18.54 1.16 -8.62
C LYS A 216 17.86 2.53 -8.63
N GLY A 217 16.79 2.65 -7.85
CA GLY A 217 16.04 3.89 -7.71
C GLY A 217 15.39 4.04 -6.33
N VAL A 218 15.30 5.27 -5.85
CA VAL A 218 14.46 5.63 -4.70
C VAL A 218 13.54 6.76 -5.14
N TYR A 219 12.23 6.56 -4.98
CA TYR A 219 11.20 7.54 -5.28
C TYR A 219 10.51 7.98 -4.00
N ASP A 220 10.65 9.25 -3.67
CA ASP A 220 9.90 9.89 -2.59
C ASP A 220 8.58 10.43 -3.19
N VAL A 221 7.47 9.83 -2.79
CA VAL A 221 6.13 10.11 -3.33
C VAL A 221 5.67 11.52 -2.93
N VAL A 222 6.08 11.99 -1.75
CA VAL A 222 5.65 13.26 -1.15
C VAL A 222 6.21 14.43 -1.95
N SER A 223 7.52 14.46 -2.13
CA SER A 223 8.24 15.44 -2.95
C SER A 223 8.03 15.22 -4.45
N GLY A 224 7.78 13.96 -4.86
CA GLY A 224 7.71 13.57 -6.26
C GLY A 224 9.10 13.41 -6.90
N ILE A 225 10.16 13.26 -6.11
CA ILE A 225 11.54 13.15 -6.59
C ILE A 225 11.98 11.69 -6.63
N ALA A 226 12.44 11.23 -7.79
CA ALA A 226 13.12 9.96 -7.97
C ALA A 226 14.63 10.17 -8.15
N VAL A 227 15.43 9.50 -7.33
CA VAL A 227 16.88 9.42 -7.46
C VAL A 227 17.25 8.06 -8.00
N LEU A 228 17.87 8.04 -9.18
CA LEU A 228 18.28 6.83 -9.89
C LEU A 228 19.80 6.73 -9.94
N VAL A 229 20.35 5.54 -9.76
CA VAL A 229 21.80 5.30 -9.78
C VAL A 229 22.18 4.05 -10.56
N GLY A 230 23.34 4.13 -11.21
CA GLY A 230 23.96 3.05 -11.98
C GLY A 230 23.36 2.92 -13.37
N ASN A 231 24.21 2.99 -14.41
CA ASN A 231 23.84 2.82 -15.81
C ASN A 231 22.62 3.65 -16.25
N VAL A 232 22.55 4.91 -15.81
CA VAL A 232 21.37 5.73 -16.03
C VAL A 232 21.25 6.14 -17.50
N ARG A 233 20.08 5.89 -18.10
CA ARG A 233 19.75 6.31 -19.48
C ARG A 233 18.37 6.95 -19.50
N ILE A 234 18.26 8.16 -20.05
CA ILE A 234 17.00 8.89 -20.20
C ILE A 234 16.70 9.01 -21.69
N THR A 235 15.50 8.61 -22.08
CA THR A 235 14.96 8.80 -23.43
C THR A 235 13.77 9.76 -23.37
N ARG A 236 13.83 10.84 -24.15
CA ARG A 236 12.73 11.81 -24.34
C ARG A 236 12.54 12.08 -25.82
N GLY A 237 11.49 11.52 -26.41
CA GLY A 237 11.32 11.53 -27.87
C GLY A 237 12.54 10.91 -28.55
N GLN A 238 13.23 11.68 -29.40
CA GLN A 238 14.47 11.24 -30.06
C GLN A 238 15.75 11.51 -29.24
N ASN A 239 15.65 12.24 -28.13
CA ASN A 239 16.81 12.63 -27.33
C ASN A 239 17.21 11.51 -26.37
N GLN A 240 18.51 11.32 -26.19
CA GLN A 240 19.09 10.29 -25.35
C GLN A 240 20.15 10.90 -24.42
N LEU A 241 20.01 10.71 -23.12
CA LEU A 241 20.99 11.15 -22.12
C LEU A 241 21.52 9.94 -21.35
N ALA A 242 22.82 9.92 -21.05
CA ALA A 242 23.47 8.83 -20.33
C ALA A 242 24.44 9.35 -19.26
N GLY A 243 24.36 8.77 -18.05
CA GLY A 243 25.16 9.15 -16.89
C GLY A 243 25.12 8.13 -15.76
N ASP A 244 25.74 8.47 -14.62
CA ASP A 244 25.84 7.56 -13.48
C ASP A 244 24.67 7.72 -12.49
N ARG A 245 24.09 8.91 -12.41
CA ARG A 245 22.99 9.26 -11.51
C ARG A 245 22.00 10.20 -12.22
N ALA A 246 20.71 10.06 -11.93
CA ALA A 246 19.72 11.07 -12.28
C ALA A 246 18.84 11.42 -11.09
N GLU A 247 18.38 12.67 -11.07
CA GLU A 247 17.31 13.15 -10.21
C GLU A 247 16.16 13.57 -11.12
N ILE A 248 14.97 13.04 -10.88
CA ILE A 248 13.80 13.27 -11.71
C ILE A 248 12.68 13.76 -10.81
N ASN A 249 12.11 14.90 -11.14
CA ASN A 249 10.83 15.28 -10.58
C ASN A 249 9.73 14.65 -11.43
N VAL A 250 9.10 13.60 -10.91
CA VAL A 250 8.07 12.80 -11.61
C VAL A 250 6.75 13.60 -11.75
N LYS A 251 6.56 14.66 -10.97
CA LYS A 251 5.40 15.56 -11.08
C LYS A 251 5.56 16.56 -12.21
N THR A 252 6.76 17.14 -12.37
CA THR A 252 7.02 18.20 -13.36
C THR A 252 7.69 17.72 -14.64
N GLY A 253 8.22 16.50 -14.65
CA GLY A 253 9.00 15.96 -15.77
C GLY A 253 10.42 16.56 -15.88
N ILE A 254 10.90 17.29 -14.88
CA ILE A 254 12.26 17.85 -14.90
C ILE A 254 13.26 16.78 -14.50
N SER A 255 14.21 16.48 -15.38
CA SER A 255 15.25 15.46 -15.20
C SER A 255 16.63 16.11 -15.17
N LYS A 256 17.39 15.89 -14.10
CA LYS A 256 18.76 16.34 -13.92
C LYS A 256 19.70 15.13 -13.95
N LEU A 257 20.61 15.10 -14.91
CA LEU A 257 21.61 14.06 -15.01
C LEU A 257 22.89 14.50 -14.30
N LEU A 258 23.44 13.62 -13.48
CA LEU A 258 24.58 13.90 -12.61
C LEU A 258 25.69 12.88 -12.87
N THR A 259 26.92 13.32 -12.69
CA THR A 259 28.07 12.43 -12.50
C THR A 259 28.09 11.99 -11.04
N ASP A 260 28.37 10.71 -10.80
CA ASP A 260 28.65 10.23 -9.45
C ASP A 260 29.92 10.95 -8.93
N PRO A 261 29.81 11.75 -7.85
CA PRO A 261 30.99 12.29 -7.19
C PRO A 261 31.66 11.08 -6.52
N GLY A 262 32.59 10.44 -7.23
CA GLY A 262 33.40 9.38 -6.63
C GLY A 262 33.96 9.84 -5.27
N PRO A 263 34.34 8.92 -4.38
CA PRO A 263 34.74 9.25 -3.02
C PRO A 263 35.70 10.43 -3.06
N SER A 264 35.31 11.52 -2.41
CA SER A 264 36.10 12.74 -2.33
C SER A 264 37.38 12.38 -1.59
N SER A 265 38.42 12.01 -2.35
CA SER A 265 39.78 11.92 -1.85
C SER A 265 40.22 13.35 -1.56
N GLY A 266 39.85 13.84 -0.38
CA GLY A 266 40.53 14.96 0.23
C GLY A 266 41.93 14.49 0.63
N THR A 267 42.86 14.46 -0.32
CA THR A 267 44.30 14.58 -0.08
C THR A 267 44.95 14.94 -1.42
N ASP A 268 45.67 16.05 -1.44
CA ASP A 268 46.46 16.57 -2.55
C ASP A 268 47.59 15.59 -2.94
N GLY A 269 47.25 14.60 -3.78
CA GLY A 269 48.20 13.64 -4.32
C GLY A 269 47.81 13.26 -5.74
N ALA A 270 48.34 13.98 -6.72
CA ALA A 270 48.10 13.76 -8.14
C ALA A 270 48.51 12.34 -8.56
N THR A 271 47.53 11.44 -8.65
CA THR A 271 47.67 10.19 -9.41
C THR A 271 47.18 10.44 -10.85
N PRO A 272 48.04 10.36 -11.87
CA PRO A 272 47.62 10.54 -13.26
C PRO A 272 46.80 9.32 -13.69
N GLY A 273 45.49 9.47 -13.95
CA GLY A 273 44.72 8.41 -14.61
C GLY A 273 43.21 8.36 -14.36
N LYS A 274 42.66 8.96 -13.31
CA LYS A 274 41.19 8.99 -13.14
C LYS A 274 40.56 10.02 -14.07
N ARG A 275 40.16 9.59 -15.27
CA ARG A 275 39.33 10.39 -16.19
C ARG A 275 38.13 10.96 -15.42
N LYS A 276 37.93 12.28 -15.49
CA LYS A 276 36.73 12.93 -14.94
C LYS A 276 35.50 12.24 -15.54
N LYS A 277 34.64 11.67 -14.69
CA LYS A 277 33.34 11.13 -15.11
C LYS A 277 32.57 12.27 -15.80
N ARG A 278 31.94 11.99 -16.93
CA ARG A 278 31.19 12.96 -17.74
C ARG A 278 29.84 12.37 -18.12
N VAL A 279 28.81 13.20 -18.09
CA VAL A 279 27.51 12.88 -18.68
C VAL A 279 27.55 13.10 -20.19
N ARG A 280 26.76 12.33 -20.95
CA ARG A 280 26.62 12.47 -22.40
C ARG A 280 25.17 12.72 -22.76
N GLY A 281 24.92 13.69 -23.65
CA GLY A 281 23.62 13.92 -24.25
C GLY A 281 23.70 13.86 -25.77
N LEU A 282 22.73 13.20 -26.41
CA LEU A 282 22.48 13.25 -27.84
C LEU A 282 21.11 13.92 -28.04
N ILE A 283 21.11 15.07 -28.71
CA ILE A 283 19.90 15.80 -29.06
C ILE A 283 19.74 15.71 -30.57
N LEU A 284 18.61 15.17 -31.00
CA LEU A 284 18.29 15.06 -32.42
C LEU A 284 17.37 16.21 -32.82
N PRO A 285 17.72 17.00 -33.85
CA PRO A 285 16.85 18.07 -34.34
C PRO A 285 15.60 17.46 -34.98
N GLN A 286 14.43 18.03 -34.66
CA GLN A 286 13.20 17.63 -35.34
C GLN A 286 13.18 18.23 -36.74
N ARG A 287 13.12 17.38 -37.77
CA ARG A 287 12.81 17.83 -39.12
C ARG A 287 11.35 18.28 -39.13
N ARG A 288 11.14 19.56 -39.44
CA ARG A 288 9.82 20.13 -39.72
C ARG A 288 9.22 19.53 -40.98
#